data_AF-A0A0T1T707-F1
#
_entry.id   AF-A0A0T1T707-F1
#
_cell.length_a   1.000
_cell.length_b   1.000
_cell.length_c   1.000
_cell.angle_alpha   90.00
_cell.angle_beta   90.00
_cell.angle_gamma   90.00
#
_symmetry.space_group_name_H-M   'P 1'
#
loop_
_entity.id
_entity.type
_entity.pdbx_description
1 polymer ?
#
loop_
_entity_poly.entity_id
_entity_poly.type
_entity_poly.pdbx_seq_one_letter_code
_entity_poly.pdbx_strand_id
1 'polypeptide(L)'
;MSMRKDARMIRPTRALLPVLLVLLLPVVLTGCDADKNAGGAADSADLDAAARAWDVAPELVYVTDVSGYTVFQQSAGGYDDEFVVAYRSEKGATKFGLFAGRGTMTAENCSEQPLGEVSDKQVTCEHDGDAWYRKAGDSHEYAVPDGDVVIRLIADEDKVDRATLRKAAEAVHRPDDAELAALLPATGGADT
;
A
#
# COMPACT_ATOMS: atom_id res chain seq x y z
N MET A 1 -41.72 -65.82 -0.94
CA MET A 1 -41.06 -67.03 -1.46
C MET A 1 -39.57 -66.84 -1.37
N SER A 2 -38.92 -67.61 -0.50
CA SER A 2 -37.47 -67.71 -0.39
C SER A 2 -36.98 -68.71 -1.42
N MET A 3 -35.93 -68.38 -2.17
CA MET A 3 -35.10 -69.35 -2.88
C MET A 3 -33.64 -69.00 -2.59
N ARG A 4 -33.02 -69.83 -1.76
CA ARG A 4 -31.58 -69.96 -1.58
C ARG A 4 -31.02 -70.79 -2.74
N LYS A 5 -29.82 -70.47 -3.21
CA LYS A 5 -28.85 -71.49 -3.65
C LYS A 5 -27.41 -70.98 -3.56
N ASP A 6 -26.75 -71.44 -2.50
CA ASP A 6 -25.38 -71.95 -2.36
C ASP A 6 -24.54 -72.12 -3.64
N ALA A 7 -23.20 -72.11 -3.69
CA ALA A 7 -22.09 -71.89 -2.77
C ALA A 7 -20.76 -72.09 -3.55
N ARG A 8 -19.64 -71.63 -2.97
CA ARG A 8 -18.25 -72.19 -3.08
C ARG A 8 -17.55 -72.10 -4.46
N MET A 9 -16.23 -71.97 -4.62
CA MET A 9 -15.03 -71.73 -3.80
C MET A 9 -13.83 -71.66 -4.79
N ILE A 10 -12.64 -71.21 -4.32
CA ILE A 10 -11.26 -71.56 -4.79
C ILE A 10 -10.53 -70.57 -5.76
N ARG A 11 -9.44 -69.96 -5.22
CA ARG A 11 -8.23 -69.32 -5.86
C ARG A 11 -7.26 -70.41 -6.38
N PRO A 12 -6.02 -70.21 -6.95
CA PRO A 12 -5.20 -69.04 -7.34
C PRO A 12 -4.69 -69.18 -8.83
N THR A 13 -3.86 -68.34 -9.47
CA THR A 13 -2.37 -68.24 -9.39
C THR A 13 -1.83 -67.13 -10.32
N ARG A 14 -0.79 -66.44 -9.80
CA ARG A 14 0.35 -65.76 -10.46
C ARG A 14 0.44 -65.79 -12.01
N ALA A 15 0.56 -64.60 -12.60
CA ALA A 15 1.41 -64.38 -13.76
C ALA A 15 2.16 -63.03 -13.60
N LEU A 16 3.47 -63.08 -13.78
CA LEU A 16 4.42 -61.97 -13.73
C LEU A 16 4.40 -61.19 -15.06
N LEU A 17 4.53 -59.86 -14.96
CA LEU A 17 5.06 -58.81 -15.88
C LEU A 17 5.46 -59.17 -17.34
N PRO A 18 5.21 -58.26 -18.31
CA PRO A 18 6.06 -57.06 -18.53
C PRO A 18 5.27 -55.76 -18.86
N VAL A 19 5.63 -54.60 -18.30
CA VAL A 19 6.55 -53.57 -18.84
C VAL A 19 6.10 -52.95 -20.18
N LEU A 20 5.93 -51.61 -20.15
CA LEU A 20 5.93 -50.59 -21.21
C LEU A 20 4.61 -50.17 -21.92
N LEU A 21 4.07 -49.01 -21.51
CA LEU A 21 3.58 -47.86 -22.32
C LEU A 21 2.84 -46.90 -21.34
N VAL A 22 3.44 -45.81 -20.83
CA VAL A 22 3.54 -44.46 -21.40
C VAL A 22 2.18 -43.81 -21.77
N LEU A 23 1.93 -42.65 -21.12
CA LEU A 23 0.91 -41.59 -21.34
C LEU A 23 -0.45 -41.69 -20.62
N LEU A 24 -0.63 -40.90 -19.54
CA LEU A 24 -1.51 -39.72 -19.49
C LEU A 24 -1.54 -39.10 -18.08
N LEU A 25 -1.41 -37.77 -18.01
CA LEU A 25 -1.33 -36.92 -16.80
C LEU A 25 -2.60 -37.01 -15.92
N PRO A 26 -2.47 -36.69 -14.62
CA PRO A 26 -2.94 -35.37 -14.22
C PRO A 26 -1.87 -34.59 -13.46
N VAL A 27 -1.61 -33.39 -13.96
CA VAL A 27 -1.07 -32.28 -13.20
C VAL A 27 -2.06 -32.02 -12.06
N VAL A 28 -1.67 -32.35 -10.84
CA VAL A 28 -2.32 -31.78 -9.66
C VAL A 28 -1.29 -30.82 -9.07
N LEU A 29 -1.37 -29.56 -9.51
CA LEU A 29 -0.86 -28.44 -8.72
C LEU A 29 -1.62 -28.49 -7.39
N THR A 30 -1.01 -29.05 -6.36
CA THR A 30 -1.41 -28.72 -5.00
C THR A 30 -1.01 -27.26 -4.80
N GLY A 31 -2.03 -26.40 -4.79
CA GLY A 31 -1.89 -24.95 -4.66
C GLY A 31 -1.07 -24.59 -3.45
N CYS A 32 -0.24 -23.56 -3.60
CA CYS A 32 0.30 -22.82 -2.48
C CYS A 32 -0.88 -22.35 -1.62
N ASP A 33 -1.03 -22.93 -0.43
CA ASP A 33 -1.49 -22.18 0.73
C ASP A 33 -0.41 -21.12 0.99
N ALA A 34 -0.56 -19.96 0.32
CA ALA A 34 0.14 -18.77 0.73
C ALA A 34 -0.56 -18.29 2.00
N ASP A 35 0.12 -18.52 3.12
CA ASP A 35 -0.18 -17.92 4.42
C ASP A 35 -0.57 -16.46 4.22
N LYS A 36 -1.82 -16.15 4.60
CA LYS A 36 -2.32 -14.79 4.68
C LYS A 36 -1.51 -14.04 5.74
N ASN A 37 -1.12 -12.81 5.43
CA ASN A 37 -0.44 -11.84 6.29
C ASN A 37 1.11 -11.89 6.31
N ALA A 38 1.73 -11.81 5.14
CA ALA A 38 3.06 -11.20 5.04
C ALA A 38 2.90 -9.89 4.27
N GLY A 39 3.22 -8.76 4.91
CA GLY A 39 3.15 -7.41 4.33
C GLY A 39 4.09 -7.25 3.14
N GLY A 40 3.66 -7.75 1.99
CA GLY A 40 4.27 -7.53 0.69
C GLY A 40 3.57 -6.38 -0.02
N ALA A 41 4.26 -5.73 -0.94
CA ALA A 41 3.67 -4.68 -1.78
C ALA A 41 2.36 -5.16 -2.43
N ALA A 42 1.41 -4.23 -2.58
CA ALA A 42 0.12 -4.51 -3.15
C ALA A 42 0.22 -5.20 -4.52
N ASP A 43 -0.79 -6.00 -4.86
CA ASP A 43 -0.88 -6.59 -6.19
C ASP A 43 -0.81 -5.50 -7.26
N SER A 44 0.11 -5.68 -8.21
CA SER A 44 0.40 -4.68 -9.24
C SER A 44 -0.84 -4.29 -10.07
N ALA A 45 -1.77 -5.22 -10.32
CA ALA A 45 -2.96 -4.93 -11.10
C ALA A 45 -3.98 -4.13 -10.30
N ASP A 46 -4.12 -4.42 -9.01
CA ASP A 46 -5.02 -3.68 -8.11
C ASP A 46 -4.51 -2.25 -7.87
N LEU A 47 -3.20 -2.11 -7.67
CA LEU A 47 -2.54 -0.79 -7.56
C LEU A 47 -2.70 0.02 -8.84
N ASP A 48 -2.48 -0.59 -10.01
CA ASP A 48 -2.67 0.06 -11.31
C ASP A 48 -4.12 0.52 -11.51
N ALA A 49 -5.10 -0.30 -11.10
CA ALA A 49 -6.51 0.04 -11.20
C ALA A 49 -6.88 1.22 -10.29
N ALA A 50 -6.38 1.21 -9.04
CA ALA A 50 -6.58 2.30 -8.09
C ALA A 50 -5.94 3.61 -8.58
N ALA A 51 -4.68 3.56 -9.01
CA ALA A 51 -3.95 4.72 -9.51
C ALA A 51 -4.65 5.36 -10.72
N ARG A 52 -5.16 4.55 -11.66
CA ARG A 52 -5.98 5.03 -12.79
C ARG A 52 -7.26 5.70 -12.34
N ALA A 53 -7.92 5.21 -11.29
CA ALA A 53 -9.14 5.82 -10.76
C ALA A 53 -8.88 7.19 -10.12
N TRP A 54 -7.68 7.39 -9.59
CA TRP A 54 -7.22 8.67 -9.03
C TRP A 54 -6.53 9.59 -10.04
N ASP A 55 -6.38 9.16 -11.30
CA ASP A 55 -5.65 9.87 -12.36
C ASP A 55 -4.19 10.18 -11.98
N VAL A 56 -3.52 9.21 -11.34
CA VAL A 56 -2.10 9.29 -10.97
C VAL A 56 -1.32 8.12 -11.52
N ALA A 57 -0.01 8.28 -11.61
CA ALA A 57 0.87 7.16 -11.96
C ALA A 57 1.03 6.23 -10.74
N PRO A 58 1.05 4.90 -10.92
CA PRO A 58 1.09 3.95 -9.81
C PRO A 58 2.30 4.17 -8.92
N GLU A 59 3.46 4.55 -9.46
CA GLU A 59 4.69 4.85 -8.72
C GLU A 59 4.57 6.04 -7.75
N LEU A 60 3.51 6.86 -7.85
CA LEU A 60 3.25 7.97 -6.93
C LEU A 60 2.38 7.57 -5.72
N VAL A 61 1.76 6.39 -5.71
CA VAL A 61 0.91 5.95 -4.59
C VAL A 61 1.76 5.52 -3.39
N TYR A 62 1.95 6.41 -2.42
CA TYR A 62 2.61 6.14 -1.15
C TYR A 62 1.66 6.23 0.03
N VAL A 63 1.98 5.50 1.09
CA VAL A 63 1.29 5.53 2.37
C VAL A 63 2.30 5.72 3.50
N THR A 64 1.79 6.01 4.69
CA THR A 64 2.53 6.02 5.95
C THR A 64 1.66 5.47 7.07
N ASP A 65 2.30 4.90 8.09
CA ASP A 65 1.65 4.47 9.33
C ASP A 65 2.26 5.20 10.53
N VAL A 66 1.42 5.89 11.28
CA VAL A 66 1.82 6.58 12.52
C VAL A 66 0.72 6.45 13.56
N SER A 67 1.10 5.99 14.76
CA SER A 67 0.15 5.70 15.83
C SER A 67 -0.76 6.89 16.16
N GLY A 68 -2.07 6.65 16.23
CA GLY A 68 -3.08 7.66 16.56
C GLY A 68 -3.58 8.48 15.37
N TYR A 69 -3.18 8.12 14.15
CA TYR A 69 -3.70 8.67 12.90
C TYR A 69 -4.18 7.55 11.99
N THR A 70 -5.27 7.80 11.28
CA THR A 70 -5.83 6.89 10.28
C THR A 70 -6.06 7.64 8.99
N VAL A 71 -5.96 6.93 7.87
CA VAL A 71 -6.29 7.49 6.56
C VAL A 71 -7.70 8.08 6.55
N PHE A 72 -7.84 9.29 6.01
CA PHE A 72 -9.14 9.83 5.62
C PHE A 72 -9.43 9.41 4.18
N GLN A 73 -9.92 8.18 4.01
CA GLN A 73 -10.18 7.50 2.74
C GLN A 73 -10.69 8.42 1.61
N GLN A 74 -11.66 9.29 1.89
CA GLN A 74 -12.26 10.18 0.88
C GLN A 74 -11.34 11.31 0.37
N SER A 75 -10.13 11.42 0.91
CA SER A 75 -9.11 12.36 0.43
C SER A 75 -8.08 11.74 -0.51
N ALA A 76 -8.06 10.41 -0.66
CA ALA A 76 -7.16 9.74 -1.59
C ALA A 76 -7.52 10.11 -3.05
N GLY A 77 -6.55 10.62 -3.80
CA GLY A 77 -6.77 11.07 -5.17
C GLY A 77 -5.54 11.70 -5.82
N GLY A 78 -5.72 12.21 -7.03
CA GLY A 78 -4.75 13.07 -7.71
C GLY A 78 -5.01 14.56 -7.44
N TYR A 79 -3.94 15.33 -7.31
CA TYR A 79 -3.98 16.80 -7.26
C TYR A 79 -2.66 17.36 -7.83
N ASP A 80 -2.74 18.18 -8.89
CA ASP A 80 -1.58 18.84 -9.53
C ASP A 80 -0.44 17.87 -9.89
N ASP A 81 -0.77 16.79 -10.60
CA ASP A 81 0.14 15.68 -10.98
C ASP A 81 0.76 14.90 -9.79
N GLU A 82 0.33 15.15 -8.56
CA GLU A 82 0.71 14.41 -7.35
C GLU A 82 -0.39 13.44 -6.91
N PHE A 83 0.01 12.34 -6.26
CA PHE A 83 -0.91 11.58 -5.41
C PHE A 83 -1.04 12.27 -4.06
N VAL A 84 -2.27 12.39 -3.56
CA VAL A 84 -2.56 13.03 -2.27
C VAL A 84 -3.45 12.15 -1.40
N VAL A 85 -3.19 12.16 -0.10
CA VAL A 85 -4.05 11.55 0.91
C VAL A 85 -3.86 12.22 2.26
N ALA A 86 -4.93 12.46 3.00
CA ALA A 86 -4.89 13.02 4.34
C ALA A 86 -5.02 11.94 5.42
N TYR A 87 -4.33 12.15 6.53
CA TYR A 87 -4.42 11.35 7.75
C TYR A 87 -5.05 12.19 8.85
N ARG A 88 -6.02 11.63 9.58
CA ARG A 88 -6.73 12.30 10.68
C ARG A 88 -6.42 11.64 12.00
N SER A 89 -6.33 12.44 13.06
CA SER A 89 -6.18 11.87 14.39
C SER A 89 -7.43 11.10 14.81
N GLU A 90 -7.24 9.91 15.39
CA GLU A 90 -8.31 9.11 15.98
C GLU A 90 -9.03 9.82 17.13
N LYS A 91 -8.33 10.75 17.80
CA LYS A 91 -8.82 11.45 19.00
C LYS A 91 -9.42 12.82 18.70
N GLY A 92 -9.45 13.29 17.45
CA GLY A 92 -10.03 14.60 17.13
C GLY A 92 -9.55 15.28 15.85
N ALA A 93 -9.46 16.61 15.90
CA ALA A 93 -9.53 17.51 14.76
C ALA A 93 -8.20 17.80 14.03
N THR A 94 -7.10 17.15 14.39
CA THR A 94 -5.81 17.36 13.73
C THR A 94 -5.66 16.43 12.53
N LYS A 95 -4.92 16.90 11.53
CA LYS A 95 -4.65 16.16 10.29
C LYS A 95 -3.28 16.54 9.76
N PHE A 96 -2.71 15.67 8.96
CA PHE A 96 -1.60 15.99 8.05
C PHE A 96 -1.92 15.43 6.66
N GLY A 97 -1.35 16.01 5.63
CA GLY A 97 -1.44 15.50 4.25
C GLY A 97 -0.14 14.83 3.85
N LEU A 98 -0.26 13.76 3.06
CA LEU A 98 0.83 13.16 2.29
C LEU A 98 0.61 13.53 0.83
N PHE A 99 1.66 14.03 0.19
CA PHE A 99 1.71 14.43 -1.21
C PHE A 99 2.91 13.74 -1.85
N ALA A 100 2.73 13.03 -2.95
CA ALA A 100 3.80 12.34 -3.65
C ALA A 100 3.82 12.75 -5.12
N GLY A 101 4.89 13.43 -5.51
CA GLY A 101 5.08 13.97 -6.84
C GLY A 101 6.48 13.66 -7.36
N ARG A 102 6.64 13.72 -8.69
CA ARG A 102 7.98 13.59 -9.30
C ARG A 102 8.81 14.83 -8.98
N GLY A 103 10.07 14.64 -8.62
CA GLY A 103 10.96 15.74 -8.29
C GLY A 103 12.24 15.30 -7.60
N THR A 104 12.95 16.28 -7.07
CA THR A 104 14.15 16.06 -6.24
C THR A 104 14.14 17.05 -5.08
N MET A 105 14.67 16.64 -3.94
CA MET A 105 14.86 17.52 -2.78
C MET A 105 16.33 17.45 -2.37
N THR A 106 17.06 18.55 -2.57
CA THR A 106 18.49 18.67 -2.32
C THR A 106 18.78 19.94 -1.50
N ALA A 107 20.00 20.07 -0.99
CA ALA A 107 20.41 21.24 -0.22
C ALA A 107 20.23 22.54 -1.01
N GLU A 108 20.45 22.48 -2.32
CA GLU A 108 20.41 23.63 -3.23
C GLU A 108 18.98 24.07 -3.50
N ASN A 109 18.05 23.13 -3.70
CA ASN A 109 16.68 23.47 -4.10
C ASN A 109 15.69 23.55 -2.93
N CYS A 110 16.06 23.07 -1.74
CA CYS A 110 15.09 22.85 -0.66
C CYS A 110 14.35 24.11 -0.19
N SER A 111 15.06 25.24 -0.09
CA SER A 111 14.46 26.53 0.28
C SER A 111 13.78 27.24 -0.90
N GLU A 112 14.03 26.78 -2.13
CA GLU A 112 13.45 27.37 -3.35
C GLU A 112 12.10 26.75 -3.69
N GLN A 113 11.89 25.48 -3.32
CA GLN A 113 10.61 24.82 -3.50
C GLN A 113 9.54 25.46 -2.60
N PRO A 114 8.29 25.59 -3.07
CA PRO A 114 7.17 26.01 -2.22
C PRO A 114 6.88 24.95 -1.14
N LEU A 115 6.26 25.37 -0.04
CA LEU A 115 5.76 24.50 1.01
C LEU A 115 4.24 24.63 1.06
N GLY A 116 3.51 23.56 0.75
CA GLY A 116 2.05 23.59 0.65
C GLY A 116 1.53 24.76 -0.21
N GLU A 117 0.39 25.33 0.21
CA GLU A 117 -0.23 26.50 -0.44
C GLU A 117 0.41 27.86 -0.02
N VAL A 118 1.43 27.88 0.83
CA VAL A 118 2.07 29.11 1.34
C VAL A 118 3.27 29.54 0.49
N SER A 119 3.02 29.85 -0.79
CA SER A 119 4.04 30.23 -1.77
C SER A 119 4.82 31.51 -1.45
N ASP A 120 4.24 32.43 -0.68
CA ASP A 120 4.79 33.77 -0.47
C ASP A 120 5.67 33.89 0.78
N LYS A 121 5.90 32.77 1.49
CA LYS A 121 6.68 32.73 2.72
C LYS A 121 8.05 32.13 2.47
N GLN A 122 9.06 32.70 3.12
CA GLN A 122 10.41 32.15 3.07
C GLN A 122 10.41 30.76 3.70
N VAL A 123 10.90 29.77 2.94
CA VAL A 123 11.08 28.41 3.41
C VAL A 123 12.42 28.29 4.13
N THR A 124 12.38 27.79 5.37
CA THR A 124 13.56 27.29 6.07
C THR A 124 13.69 25.80 5.85
N CYS A 125 14.91 25.30 5.74
CA CYS A 125 15.19 23.90 5.45
C CYS A 125 16.32 23.37 6.34
N GLU A 126 16.09 22.20 6.93
CA GLU A 126 17.02 21.47 7.79
C GLU A 126 17.10 20.03 7.29
N HIS A 127 18.32 19.55 7.02
CA HIS A 127 18.54 18.13 6.72
C HIS A 127 18.41 17.30 8.00
N ASP A 128 17.57 16.27 7.98
CA ASP A 128 17.28 15.44 9.16
C ASP A 128 17.13 13.96 8.76
N GLY A 129 18.19 13.17 9.01
CA GLY A 129 18.27 11.78 8.54
C GLY A 129 18.37 11.73 7.02
N ASP A 130 17.48 10.97 6.39
CA ASP A 130 17.38 10.87 4.92
C ASP A 130 16.33 11.83 4.34
N ALA A 131 15.74 12.69 5.17
CA ALA A 131 14.68 13.62 4.80
C ALA A 131 15.06 15.07 5.09
N TRP A 132 14.21 15.99 4.63
CA TRP A 132 14.34 17.42 4.89
C TRP A 132 13.17 17.92 5.71
N TYR A 133 13.46 18.48 6.88
CA TYR A 133 12.47 19.22 7.65
C TYR A 133 12.39 20.66 7.14
N ARG A 134 11.21 21.08 6.70
CA ARG A 134 10.99 22.40 6.09
C ARG A 134 9.89 23.15 6.83
N LYS A 135 10.00 24.47 6.91
CA LYS A 135 8.98 25.34 7.52
C LYS A 135 8.75 26.63 6.76
N ALA A 136 7.50 27.06 6.72
CA ALA A 136 7.07 28.32 6.11
C ALA A 136 5.73 28.78 6.70
N GLY A 137 5.68 30.00 7.23
CA GLY A 137 4.48 30.47 7.94
C GLY A 137 4.16 29.59 9.15
N ASP A 138 2.90 29.14 9.25
CA ASP A 138 2.42 28.25 10.30
C ASP A 138 2.50 26.76 9.90
N SER A 139 3.01 26.48 8.69
CA SER A 139 3.12 25.13 8.15
C SER A 139 4.53 24.58 8.31
N HIS A 140 4.61 23.29 8.56
CA HIS A 140 5.84 22.52 8.45
C HIS A 140 5.66 21.28 7.60
N GLU A 141 6.77 20.72 7.11
CA GLU A 141 6.74 19.44 6.42
C GLU A 141 8.01 18.64 6.63
N TYR A 142 7.89 17.33 6.39
CA TYR A 142 9.04 16.50 6.01
C TYR A 142 8.94 16.16 4.54
N ALA A 143 10.01 16.42 3.78
CA ALA A 143 10.17 15.97 2.41
C ALA A 143 11.14 14.78 2.37
N VAL A 144 10.64 13.63 1.93
CA VAL A 144 11.36 12.36 1.82
C VAL A 144 11.66 12.10 0.35
N PRO A 145 12.92 12.19 -0.10
CA PRO A 145 13.31 11.78 -1.44
C PRO A 145 13.29 10.25 -1.57
N ASP A 146 12.66 9.74 -2.63
CA ASP A 146 12.73 8.33 -3.05
C ASP A 146 12.88 8.26 -4.58
N GLY A 147 14.11 8.05 -5.04
CA GLY A 147 14.43 8.07 -6.48
C GLY A 147 14.12 9.42 -7.12
N ASP A 148 13.20 9.42 -8.09
CA ASP A 148 12.68 10.60 -8.77
C ASP A 148 11.33 11.07 -8.21
N VAL A 149 10.92 10.57 -7.04
CA VAL A 149 9.73 10.99 -6.29
C VAL A 149 10.16 11.73 -5.02
N VAL A 150 9.40 12.77 -4.66
CA VAL A 150 9.50 13.41 -3.35
C VAL A 150 8.15 13.25 -2.65
N ILE A 151 8.17 12.63 -1.48
CA ILE A 151 7.00 12.45 -0.63
C ILE A 151 7.02 13.52 0.45
N ARG A 152 6.05 14.43 0.43
CA ARG A 152 5.91 15.53 1.38
C ARG A 152 4.79 15.24 2.37
N LEU A 153 5.12 15.24 3.66
CA LEU A 153 4.15 15.17 4.73
C LEU A 153 3.99 16.57 5.33
N ILE A 154 2.82 17.19 5.15
CA ILE A 154 2.58 18.60 5.45
C ILE A 154 1.53 18.72 6.56
N ALA A 155 1.81 19.57 7.56
CA ALA A 155 0.88 19.86 8.65
C ALA A 155 1.05 21.29 9.18
N ASP A 156 0.04 21.77 9.90
CA ASP A 156 0.17 22.98 10.73
C ASP A 156 1.08 22.68 11.94
N GLU A 157 2.11 23.50 12.16
CA GLU A 157 3.15 23.30 13.19
C GLU A 157 2.55 23.27 14.61
N ASP A 158 1.45 23.98 14.84
CA ASP A 158 0.73 24.03 16.11
C ASP A 158 -0.25 22.85 16.33
N LYS A 159 -0.50 22.03 15.30
CA LYS A 159 -1.51 20.94 15.34
C LYS A 159 -0.90 19.57 15.32
N VAL A 160 0.20 19.38 14.61
CA VAL A 160 0.96 18.14 14.57
C VAL A 160 2.38 18.50 14.94
N ASP A 161 2.94 17.87 15.97
CA ASP A 161 4.30 18.19 16.37
C ASP A 161 5.34 17.58 15.40
N ARG A 162 6.54 18.16 15.35
CA ARG A 162 7.64 17.70 14.49
C ARG A 162 7.98 16.21 14.71
N ALA A 163 7.88 15.68 15.92
CA ALA A 163 8.25 14.30 16.20
C ALA A 163 7.22 13.32 15.63
N THR A 164 5.95 13.65 15.70
CA THR A 164 4.86 12.89 15.06
C THR A 164 5.02 12.90 13.54
N LEU A 165 5.26 14.07 12.94
CA LEU A 165 5.45 14.17 11.48
C LEU A 165 6.73 13.47 11.01
N ARG A 166 7.79 13.49 11.84
CA ARG A 166 9.03 12.73 11.59
C ARG A 166 8.77 11.23 11.52
N LYS A 167 8.03 10.68 12.49
CA LYS A 167 7.69 9.25 12.51
C LYS A 167 6.88 8.85 11.28
N ALA A 168 5.94 9.71 10.87
CA ALA A 168 5.20 9.50 9.64
C ALA A 168 6.12 9.51 8.40
N ALA A 169 7.10 10.42 8.35
CA ALA A 169 8.09 10.46 7.27
C ALA A 169 8.97 9.20 7.23
N GLU A 170 9.46 8.74 8.39
CA GLU A 170 10.26 7.52 8.53
C GLU A 170 9.47 6.25 8.18
N ALA A 171 8.14 6.29 8.27
CA ALA A 171 7.24 5.19 7.95
C ALA A 171 6.64 5.28 6.54
N VAL A 172 7.10 6.19 5.67
CA VAL A 172 6.63 6.23 4.28
C VAL A 172 7.04 4.96 3.52
N HIS A 173 6.10 4.37 2.80
CA HIS A 173 6.35 3.21 1.95
C HIS A 173 5.28 3.04 0.85
N ARG A 174 5.54 2.11 -0.06
CA ARG A 174 4.59 1.63 -1.06
C ARG A 174 3.51 0.80 -0.35
N PRO A 175 2.22 0.97 -0.65
CA PRO A 175 1.16 0.28 0.07
C PRO A 175 1.24 -1.23 -0.15
N ASP A 176 0.91 -1.99 0.90
CA ASP A 176 0.47 -3.38 0.78
C ASP A 176 -1.02 -3.47 0.34
N ASP A 177 -1.52 -4.70 0.14
CA ASP A 177 -2.92 -4.92 -0.27
C ASP A 177 -3.94 -4.34 0.73
N ALA A 178 -3.66 -4.42 2.03
CA ALA A 178 -4.57 -3.97 3.08
C ALA A 178 -4.59 -2.44 3.18
N GLU A 179 -3.42 -1.82 3.05
CA GLU A 179 -3.27 -0.37 3.00
C GLU A 179 -3.92 0.21 1.74
N LEU A 180 -3.71 -0.42 0.58
CA LEU A 180 -4.37 -0.04 -0.66
C LEU A 180 -5.89 -0.14 -0.52
N ALA A 181 -6.41 -1.22 0.06
CA ALA A 181 -7.84 -1.37 0.33
C ALA A 181 -8.39 -0.29 1.27
N ALA A 182 -7.59 0.19 2.23
CA ALA A 182 -7.98 1.28 3.14
C ALA A 182 -8.07 2.65 2.43
N LEU A 183 -7.36 2.85 1.32
CA LEU A 183 -7.44 4.06 0.48
C LEU A 183 -8.70 4.09 -0.39
N LEU A 184 -9.14 2.92 -0.88
CA LEU A 184 -10.24 2.80 -1.82
C LEU A 184 -11.58 3.05 -1.12
N PRO A 185 -12.54 3.79 -1.71
CA PRO A 185 -13.86 3.97 -1.14
C PRO A 185 -14.50 2.63 -0.74
N ALA A 186 -15.17 2.58 0.41
CA ALA A 186 -15.91 1.40 0.81
C ALA A 186 -16.92 1.05 -0.30
N THR A 187 -16.80 -0.14 -0.88
CA THR A 187 -17.81 -0.70 -1.76
C THR A 187 -19.03 -0.96 -0.89
N GLY A 188 -19.95 -0.01 -0.86
CA GLY A 188 -21.15 -0.10 -0.04
C GLY A 188 -21.82 -1.44 -0.28
N GLY A 189 -22.01 -2.21 0.79
CA GLY A 189 -22.91 -3.34 0.78
C GLY A 189 -24.25 -2.82 0.31
N ALA A 190 -24.62 -3.15 -0.93
CA ALA A 190 -26.00 -3.17 -1.34
C ALA A 190 -26.67 -4.32 -0.58
N ASP A 191 -26.95 -4.08 0.70
CA ASP A 191 -27.91 -4.89 1.45
C ASP A 191 -29.31 -4.49 0.95
N THR A 192 -29.79 -5.31 0.03
CA THR A 192 -31.20 -5.68 -0.27
C THR A 192 -32.31 -4.64 -0.07
#